data_AF-A0A1R1PW49-F1
#
_entry.id   AF-A0A1R1PW49-F1
#
_cell.length_a   1.000
_cell.length_b   1.000
_cell.length_c   1.000
_cell.angle_alpha   90.00
_cell.angle_beta   90.00
_cell.angle_gamma   90.00
#
_symmetry.space_group_name_H-M   'P 1'
#
loop_
_entity.id
_entity.type
_entity.pdbx_description
1 polymer ?
#
loop_
_entity_poly.entity_id
_entity_poly.type
_entity_poly.pdbx_seq_one_letter_code
_entity_poly.pdbx_strand_id
1 'polypeptide(L)' 'MGVLNINMGDMGSYVLNQQPPNQQIWFSSPISGPKRFEYNEASKNWIGTKDGKVLEEILKEEIFSLAGIDIEFQ' A
#
# COMPACT_ATOMS: atom_id res chain seq x y z
N MET A 1 17.27 -3.02 0.47
CA MET A 1 15.92 -3.63 0.50
C MET A 1 15.21 -3.12 1.72
N GLY A 2 13.96 -2.67 1.57
CA GLY A 2 13.19 -2.08 2.67
C GLY A 2 11.86 -2.81 2.81
N VAL A 3 11.57 -3.26 4.04
CA VAL A 3 10.26 -3.79 4.42
C VAL A 3 9.70 -2.89 5.51
N LEU A 4 8.52 -2.36 5.27
CA LEU A 4 7.72 -1.64 6.26
C LEU A 4 6.58 -2.57 6.70
N ASN A 5 6.58 -2.93 7.98
CA ASN A 5 5.48 -3.66 8.61
C ASN A 5 4.67 -2.69 9.48
N ILE A 6 3.37 -2.64 9.26
CA ILE A 6 2.42 -1.88 10.07
C ILE A 6 1.54 -2.89 10.81
N ASN A 7 1.72 -2.99 12.12
CA ASN A 7 0.93 -3.88 12.96
C ASN A 7 -0.23 -3.11 13.59
N MET A 8 -1.46 -3.55 13.31
CA MET A 8 -2.70 -2.93 13.79
C MET A 8 -3.39 -3.79 14.87
N GLY A 9 -2.65 -4.69 15.53
CA GLY A 9 -3.18 -5.61 16.53
C GLY A 9 -4.19 -6.59 15.93
N ASP A 10 -5.34 -6.73 16.58
CA ASP A 10 -6.41 -7.66 16.15
C ASP A 10 -7.05 -7.27 14.81
N MET A 11 -6.82 -6.04 14.32
CA MET A 11 -7.28 -5.58 13.01
C MET A 11 -6.41 -6.10 11.84
N GLY A 12 -5.29 -6.78 12.15
CA GLY A 12 -4.38 -7.36 11.17
C GLY A 12 -3.11 -6.57 10.97
N SER A 13 -2.40 -6.86 9.88
CA SER A 13 -1.11 -6.20 9.58
C SER A 13 -0.95 -5.92 8.10
N TYR A 14 -0.29 -4.81 7.81
CA TYR A 14 0.11 -4.43 6.47
C TYR A 14 1.61 -4.66 6.29
N VAL A 15 1.99 -5.12 5.10
CA VAL A 15 3.39 -5.28 4.73
C VAL A 15 3.63 -4.56 3.41
N LEU A 16 4.49 -3.56 3.41
CA LEU A 16 5.03 -2.95 2.20
C LEU A 16 6.47 -3.40 2.02
N ASN A 17 6.76 -4.04 0.90
CA ASN A 17 8.07 -4.57 0.58
C ASN A 17 8.57 -3.96 -0.72
N GLN A 18 9.67 -3.22 -0.66
CA GLN A 18 10.33 -2.70 -1.85
C GLN A 18 11.02 -3.83 -2.61
N GLN A 19 10.75 -3.91 -3.91
CA GLN A 19 11.32 -4.89 -4.84
C GLN A 19 12.12 -4.18 -5.93
N PRO A 20 13.36 -3.70 -5.64
CA PRO A 20 14.18 -2.95 -6.59
C PRO A 20 14.43 -3.66 -7.94
N PRO A 21 14.70 -4.98 -8.00
CA PRO A 21 14.91 -5.65 -9.29
C PRO A 21 13.72 -5.56 -10.23
N ASN A 22 12.51 -5.50 -9.67
CA ASN A 22 11.26 -5.44 -10.43
C ASN A 22 10.71 -4.01 -10.53
N GLN A 23 11.38 -3.02 -9.93
CA GLN A 23 10.88 -1.65 -9.80
C GLN A 23 9.46 -1.57 -9.22
N GLN A 24 9.19 -2.44 -8.25
CA GLN A 24 7.85 -2.60 -7.68
C GLN A 24 7.83 -2.37 -6.18
N ILE A 25 6.65 -2.06 -5.67
CA ILE A 25 6.27 -2.25 -4.27
C ILE A 25 5.28 -3.41 -4.21
N TRP A 26 5.54 -4.37 -3.33
CA TRP A 26 4.59 -5.41 -2.99
C TRP A 26 3.90 -5.04 -1.69
N PHE A 27 2.58 -5.05 -1.72
CA PHE A 27 1.72 -4.67 -0.61
C PHE A 27 0.91 -5.87 -0.18
N SER A 28 0.93 -6.21 1.10
CA SER A 28 0.00 -7.14 1.71
C SER A 28 -0.96 -6.36 2.59
N SER A 29 -2.25 -6.44 2.30
CA SER A 29 -3.33 -5.85 3.10
C SER A 29 -4.11 -6.93 3.85
N PRO A 30 -4.53 -6.69 5.11
CA PRO A 30 -5.45 -7.56 5.83
C PRO A 30 -6.89 -7.48 5.28
N ILE A 31 -7.24 -6.44 4.51
CA ILE A 31 -8.57 -6.25 3.92
C ILE A 31 -8.60 -6.80 2.50
N SER A 32 -7.66 -6.38 1.66
CA SER A 32 -7.74 -6.55 0.21
C SER A 32 -6.67 -7.49 -0.35
N GLY A 33 -5.89 -8.12 0.53
CA GLY A 33 -4.87 -9.10 0.17
C GLY A 33 -3.67 -8.52 -0.59
N PRO A 34 -2.91 -9.36 -1.31
CA PRO A 34 -1.68 -8.94 -1.95
C PRO A 34 -1.91 -8.11 -3.21
N LYS A 35 -1.16 -7.02 -3.35
CA LYS A 35 -1.13 -6.13 -4.52
C LYS A 35 0.31 -5.80 -4.90
N ARG A 36 0.49 -5.43 -6.16
CA ARG A 36 1.77 -4.99 -6.72
C ARG A 36 1.56 -3.63 -7.32
N PHE A 37 2.52 -2.76 -7.11
CA PHE A 37 2.50 -1.39 -7.59
C PHE A 37 3.77 -1.08 -8.35
N GLU A 38 3.62 -0.34 -9.44
CA GLU A 38 4.70 0.19 -10.25
C GLU A 38 4.69 1.71 -10.16
N TYR A 39 5.87 2.32 -10.21
CA TYR A 39 5.99 3.77 -10.13
C TYR A 39 5.61 4.39 -11.47
N ASN A 40 4.67 5.32 -11.46
CA ASN A 40 4.32 6.13 -12.61
C ASN A 40 5.02 7.49 -12.52
N GLU A 41 6.03 7.72 -13.36
CA GLU A 41 6.80 8.97 -13.39
C GLU A 41 5.95 10.20 -13.72
N ALA A 42 4.88 10.05 -14.51
CA ALA A 42 4.06 11.19 -14.94
C ALA A 42 3.15 11.70 -13.82
N SER A 43 2.53 10.80 -13.06
CA SER A 43 1.68 11.15 -11.91
C SER A 43 2.44 11.19 -10.58
N LYS A 44 3.70 10.73 -10.56
CA LYS A 44 4.54 10.54 -9.37
C LYS A 44 3.95 9.61 -8.31
N ASN A 45 3.10 8.67 -8.74
CA ASN A 45 2.34 7.79 -7.86
C ASN A 45 2.69 6.32 -8.08
N TRP A 46 2.49 5.51 -7.04
CA TRP A 46 2.54 4.05 -7.12
C TRP A 46 1.18 3.50 -7.55
N ILE A 47 1.13 2.91 -8.75
CA ILE A 47 -0.12 2.49 -9.40
C ILE A 47 -0.23 0.95 -9.41
N GLY A 48 -1.39 0.44 -9.01
CA GLY A 48 -1.69 -0.97 -8.95
C GLY A 48 -1.68 -1.62 -10.33
N THR A 49 -0.90 -2.68 -10.50
CA THR A 49 -0.70 -3.34 -11.81
C THR A 49 -1.93 -4.07 -12.34
N LYS A 50 -2.98 -4.24 -11.52
CA LYS A 50 -4.20 -4.99 -11.88
C LYS A 50 -5.42 -4.09 -12.03
N ASP A 51 -5.59 -3.12 -11.12
CA ASP A 51 -6.79 -2.31 -10.98
C ASP A 51 -6.55 -0.81 -11.23
N GLY A 52 -5.28 -0.41 -11.44
CA GLY A 52 -4.92 0.99 -11.70
C GLY A 52 -5.08 1.92 -10.50
N LYS A 53 -5.35 1.39 -9.30
CA LYS A 53 -5.56 2.19 -8.10
C LYS A 53 -4.24 2.72 -7.53
N VAL A 54 -4.29 3.87 -6.87
CA VAL A 54 -3.11 4.47 -6.22
C VAL A 54 -2.88 3.84 -4.85
N LEU A 55 -1.63 3.51 -4.53
CA LEU A 55 -1.25 2.91 -3.24
C LEU A 55 -1.69 3.76 -2.04
N GLU A 56 -1.47 5.09 -2.12
CA GLU A 56 -1.83 6.02 -1.05
C GLU A 56 -3.34 6.10 -0.81
N GLU A 57 -4.14 6.11 -1.88
CA GLU A 57 -5.60 6.11 -1.78
C GLU A 57 -6.10 4.83 -1.10
N ILE A 58 -5.55 3.67 -1.50
CA ILE A 58 -5.88 2.39 -0.87
C ILE A 58 -5.53 2.40 0.62
N LEU A 59 -4.33 2.88 0.99
CA LEU A 59 -3.93 2.94 2.39
C LEU A 59 -4.86 3.84 3.21
N LYS A 60 -5.22 5.02 2.68
CA LYS A 60 -6.17 5.94 3.31
C LYS A 60 -7.54 5.28 3.52
N GLU A 61 -8.12 4.73 2.46
CA GLU A 61 -9.43 4.08 2.51
C GLU A 61 -9.45 2.91 3.50
N GLU A 62 -8.44 2.05 3.46
CA GLU A 62 -8.39 0.85 4.29
C GLU A 62 -8.12 1.16 5.76
N ILE A 63 -7.20 2.09 6.06
CA ILE A 63 -6.91 2.49 7.45
C ILE A 63 -8.10 3.23 8.05
N PHE A 64 -8.76 4.10 7.28
CA PHE A 64 -9.99 4.75 7.71
C PHE A 64 -11.09 3.70 7.99
N SER A 65 -11.23 2.70 7.12
CA SER A 65 -12.23 1.64 7.31
C SER A 65 -11.96 0.76 8.53
N LEU A 66 -10.70 0.51 8.90
CA LEU A 66 -10.37 -0.33 10.06
C LEU A 66 -10.39 0.43 11.38
N ALA A 67 -9.77 1.61 11.40
CA ALA A 67 -9.49 2.33 12.64
C ALA A 67 -10.34 3.60 12.82
N GLY A 68 -11.07 4.03 11.77
CA GLY A 68 -11.76 5.32 11.77
C GLY A 68 -10.81 6.52 11.77
N ILE A 69 -9.54 6.30 11.40
CA ILE A 69 -8.48 7.31 11.41
C ILE A 69 -8.26 7.79 9.99
N ASP A 70 -8.36 9.11 9.79
CA ASP A 70 -7.94 9.74 8.55
C ASP A 70 -6.42 9.99 8.59
N ILE A 71 -5.75 9.69 7.48
CA ILE A 71 -4.29 9.78 7.36
C ILE A 71 -3.92 10.66 6.16
N GLU A 72 -2.89 11.48 6.32
CA GLU A 72 -2.36 12.33 5.25
C GLU A 72 -0.91 11.96 4.96
N PHE A 73 -0.55 11.91 3.67
CA PHE A 73 0.82 11.73 3.20
C PHE A 73 1.37 13.09 2.76
N GLN A 74 2.62 13.38 3.13
CA GLN A 74 3.32 14.64 2.84
C GLN A 74 4.20 14.56 1.59
#